data_AF-A0A7J4RRW8-F1
#
_entry.id   AF-A0A7J4RRW8-F1
#
_cell.length_a   1.000
_cell.length_b   1.000
_cell.length_c   1.000
_cell.angle_alpha   90.00
_cell.angle_beta   90.00
_cell.angle_gamma   90.00
#
_symmetry.space_group_name_H-M   'P 1'
#
loop_
_entity.id
_entity.type
_entity.pdbx_description
1 polymer ?
#
loop_
_entity_poly.entity_id
_entity_poly.type
_entity_poly.pdbx_seq_one_letter_code
_entity_poly.pdbx_strand_id
1 'polypeptide(L)'
;MLIMGILRRLKKESKNGVVNFDKNEHDEEIIEKTEVETINKELEYARKELQETVSTLDSAAHKIEHLREEYEIKSKELETLVKELDGKQIEIGSVKDEYETVLSELKSAKNDLSNIKSQYNEKEMEELKEKNESKKNEISSMNAQEEKAVLELEDLTSQIEYAKSELRTLESKHESKKKEILDAKKELEFIENQLYSVGKRDDSKKIVEAAGSVVASLNAKYDAAKKELEIVKAALARVKNEYEMTKTELDLLKSKSELQVPKES
;
A
#
# COMPACT_ATOMS: atom_id res chain seq x y z
N MET A 1 -42.88 55.26 60.19
CA MET A 1 -43.55 55.36 61.51
C MET A 1 -42.70 56.31 62.34
N LEU A 2 -43.04 57.57 62.61
CA LEU A 2 -44.33 58.24 62.84
C LEU A 2 -44.92 57.97 64.23
N ILE A 3 -44.46 58.71 65.24
CA ILE A 3 -45.25 59.14 66.41
C ILE A 3 -45.00 60.64 66.61
N MET A 4 -46.09 61.42 66.74
CA MET A 4 -46.05 62.87 66.94
C MET A 4 -45.98 63.22 68.43
N GLY A 5 -45.43 64.40 68.77
CA GLY A 5 -45.45 64.92 70.13
C GLY A 5 -46.77 65.57 70.53
N ILE A 6 -46.95 65.80 71.84
CA ILE A 6 -48.04 66.62 72.41
C ILE A 6 -47.44 67.62 73.40
N LEU A 7 -47.63 68.92 73.13
CA LEU A 7 -47.40 70.02 74.05
C LEU A 7 -48.76 70.66 74.35
N ARG A 8 -49.22 70.74 75.61
CA ARG A 8 -50.49 71.41 75.94
C ARG A 8 -50.45 72.19 77.25
N ARG A 9 -50.49 73.52 77.15
CA ARG A 9 -50.67 74.46 78.28
C ARG A 9 -52.15 74.57 78.66
N LEU A 10 -52.45 74.84 79.94
CA LEU A 10 -53.73 75.42 80.39
C LEU A 10 -53.54 76.45 81.54
N LYS A 11 -54.64 77.14 81.92
CA LYS A 11 -54.73 78.49 82.55
C LYS A 11 -55.94 78.51 83.54
N LYS A 12 -56.24 79.48 84.42
CA LYS A 12 -55.88 80.91 84.58
C LYS A 12 -56.30 81.44 85.98
N GLU A 13 -55.44 82.22 86.69
CA GLU A 13 -55.79 83.15 87.82
C GLU A 13 -56.34 82.51 89.14
N SER A 14 -56.35 83.16 90.33
CA SER A 14 -56.54 84.60 90.64
C SER A 14 -56.05 85.08 92.05
N LYS A 15 -55.38 86.25 92.07
CA LYS A 15 -55.36 87.38 93.07
C LYS A 15 -55.16 87.22 94.61
N ASN A 16 -54.20 88.02 95.09
CA ASN A 16 -54.17 88.94 96.26
C ASN A 16 -54.56 88.51 97.69
N GLY A 17 -53.66 88.77 98.65
CA GLY A 17 -53.95 88.93 100.09
C GLY A 17 -52.66 88.89 100.93
N VAL A 18 -52.52 89.73 101.96
CA VAL A 18 -51.29 89.88 102.78
C VAL A 18 -51.57 89.46 104.24
N VAL A 19 -50.50 89.24 105.03
CA VAL A 19 -50.42 89.10 106.51
C VAL A 19 -50.64 87.67 107.02
N ASN A 20 -49.88 87.09 107.97
CA ASN A 20 -48.47 87.22 108.44
C ASN A 20 -48.20 86.02 109.39
N PHE A 21 -46.92 85.72 109.71
CA PHE A 21 -46.38 84.82 110.77
C PHE A 21 -47.32 84.47 111.96
N ASP A 22 -47.26 83.28 112.60
CA ASP A 22 -46.06 82.52 113.02
C ASP A 22 -46.41 81.06 113.46
N LYS A 23 -45.39 80.21 113.77
CA LYS A 23 -45.35 78.72 113.93
C LYS A 23 -45.13 77.99 112.58
N ASN A 24 -43.93 77.70 112.08
CA ASN A 24 -42.58 77.48 112.64
C ASN A 24 -42.31 76.09 113.29
N GLU A 25 -41.21 75.49 112.83
CA GLU A 25 -40.56 74.20 113.18
C GLU A 25 -41.23 72.89 112.73
N HIS A 26 -42.46 72.54 113.12
CA HIS A 26 -42.96 71.18 112.85
C HIS A 26 -43.43 70.95 111.40
N ASP A 27 -43.90 71.98 110.72
CA ASP A 27 -44.34 71.87 109.32
C ASP A 27 -43.17 71.81 108.32
N GLU A 28 -42.01 72.42 108.62
CA GLU A 28 -40.81 72.30 107.77
C GLU A 28 -40.22 70.87 107.83
N GLU A 29 -40.15 70.26 109.01
CA GLU A 29 -39.72 68.86 109.18
C GLU A 29 -40.64 67.89 108.41
N ILE A 30 -41.96 68.16 108.39
CA ILE A 30 -42.95 67.38 107.64
C ILE A 30 -42.77 67.60 106.13
N ILE A 31 -42.58 68.83 105.67
CA ILE A 31 -42.35 69.15 104.25
C ILE A 31 -41.06 68.47 103.76
N GLU A 32 -39.94 68.67 104.45
CA GLU A 32 -38.63 68.09 104.08
C GLU A 32 -38.71 66.55 104.04
N LYS A 33 -39.41 65.93 104.98
CA LYS A 33 -39.67 64.48 104.99
C LYS A 33 -40.52 64.02 103.81
N THR A 34 -41.53 64.78 103.38
CA THR A 34 -42.34 64.45 102.19
C THR A 34 -41.59 64.65 100.87
N GLU A 35 -40.68 65.62 100.79
CA GLU A 35 -39.79 65.79 99.65
C GLU A 35 -38.79 64.63 99.57
N VAL A 36 -38.18 64.23 100.69
CA VAL A 36 -37.31 63.04 100.78
C VAL A 36 -38.04 61.76 100.38
N GLU A 37 -39.30 61.55 100.81
CA GLU A 37 -40.09 60.41 100.34
C GLU A 37 -40.39 60.45 98.83
N THR A 38 -40.56 61.64 98.25
CA THR A 38 -40.83 61.81 96.81
C THR A 38 -39.57 61.52 96.00
N ILE A 39 -38.42 62.08 96.40
CA ILE A 39 -37.10 61.82 95.80
C ILE A 39 -36.75 60.33 95.88
N ASN A 40 -37.05 59.65 96.99
CA ASN A 40 -36.82 58.21 97.11
C ASN A 40 -37.66 57.38 96.13
N LYS A 41 -38.93 57.75 95.89
CA LYS A 41 -39.80 57.10 94.89
C LYS A 41 -39.30 57.32 93.46
N GLU A 42 -38.87 58.53 93.13
CA GLU A 42 -38.26 58.85 91.82
C GLU A 42 -36.94 58.09 91.61
N LEU A 43 -36.12 57.97 92.65
CA LEU A 43 -34.86 57.24 92.63
C LEU A 43 -35.07 55.71 92.55
N GLU A 44 -36.11 55.16 93.18
CA GLU A 44 -36.51 53.76 93.01
C GLU A 44 -37.01 53.49 91.59
N TYR A 45 -37.84 54.38 91.03
CA TYR A 45 -38.29 54.30 89.64
C TYR A 45 -37.12 54.36 88.65
N ALA A 46 -36.20 55.32 88.82
CA ALA A 46 -35.01 55.46 87.99
C ALA A 46 -34.07 54.25 88.08
N ARG A 47 -33.94 53.62 89.27
CA ARG A 47 -33.21 52.36 89.44
C ARG A 47 -33.86 51.21 88.68
N LYS A 48 -35.19 51.12 88.69
CA LYS A 48 -35.94 50.09 87.96
C LYS A 48 -35.79 50.28 86.45
N GLU A 49 -35.94 51.50 85.94
CA GLU A 49 -35.73 51.83 84.53
C GLU A 49 -34.27 51.56 84.10
N LEU A 50 -33.28 51.87 84.95
CA LEU A 50 -31.89 51.50 84.71
C LEU A 50 -31.69 49.98 84.65
N GLN A 51 -32.30 49.21 85.55
CA GLN A 51 -32.22 47.74 85.53
C GLN A 51 -32.88 47.14 84.27
N GLU A 52 -34.02 47.69 83.84
CA GLU A 52 -34.69 47.29 82.61
C GLU A 52 -33.81 47.61 81.39
N THR A 53 -33.23 48.82 81.30
CA THR A 53 -32.32 49.19 80.20
C THR A 53 -31.05 48.33 80.15
N VAL A 54 -30.41 48.04 81.28
CA VAL A 54 -29.27 47.10 81.36
C VAL A 54 -29.68 45.72 80.84
N SER A 55 -30.82 45.19 81.27
CA SER A 55 -31.34 43.89 80.80
C SER A 55 -31.59 43.87 79.28
N THR A 56 -32.06 44.99 78.70
CA THR A 56 -32.22 45.11 77.24
C THR A 56 -30.88 45.22 76.51
N LEU A 57 -29.87 45.86 77.11
CA LEU A 57 -28.53 45.99 76.57
C LEU A 57 -27.81 44.64 76.54
N ASP A 58 -27.90 43.85 77.60
CA ASP A 58 -27.35 42.49 77.66
C ASP A 58 -27.99 41.58 76.59
N SER A 59 -29.33 41.66 76.42
CA SER A 59 -30.03 40.95 75.35
C SER A 59 -29.59 41.40 73.95
N ALA A 60 -29.29 42.69 73.76
CA ALA A 60 -28.77 43.21 72.50
C ALA A 60 -27.32 42.77 72.24
N ALA A 61 -26.47 42.73 73.29
CA ALA A 61 -25.10 42.27 73.22
C ALA A 61 -25.01 40.81 72.75
N HIS A 62 -25.79 39.90 73.36
CA HIS A 62 -25.84 38.49 72.94
C HIS A 62 -26.37 38.31 71.52
N LYS A 63 -27.32 39.14 71.05
CA LYS A 63 -27.77 39.11 69.64
C LYS A 63 -26.66 39.54 68.68
N ILE A 64 -25.87 40.55 69.05
CA ILE A 64 -24.71 41.00 68.25
C ILE A 64 -23.61 39.93 68.21
N GLU A 65 -23.37 39.26 69.34
CA GLU A 65 -22.42 38.14 69.44
C GLU A 65 -22.84 36.99 68.53
N HIS A 66 -24.09 36.52 68.63
CA HIS A 66 -24.61 35.45 67.78
C HIS A 66 -24.58 35.80 66.28
N LEU A 67 -24.95 37.03 65.89
CA LEU A 67 -24.86 37.50 64.51
C LEU A 67 -23.41 37.56 63.98
N ARG A 68 -22.41 37.75 64.85
CA ARG A 68 -20.99 37.68 64.47
C ARG A 68 -20.56 36.24 64.21
N GLU A 69 -21.00 35.29 65.04
CA GLU A 69 -20.73 33.86 64.83
C GLU A 69 -21.34 33.37 63.51
N GLU A 70 -22.62 33.69 63.25
CA GLU A 70 -23.29 33.36 61.98
C GLU A 70 -22.54 33.98 60.79
N TYR A 71 -22.11 35.25 60.89
CA TYR A 71 -21.34 35.92 59.85
C TYR A 71 -19.98 35.23 59.61
N GLU A 72 -19.26 34.84 60.67
CA GLU A 72 -17.96 34.16 60.54
C GLU A 72 -18.12 32.78 59.89
N ILE A 73 -19.17 32.03 60.25
CA ILE A 73 -19.52 30.75 59.61
C ILE A 73 -19.81 30.97 58.12
N LYS A 74 -20.63 31.96 57.76
CA LYS A 74 -20.94 32.28 56.36
C LYS A 74 -19.75 32.80 55.56
N SER A 75 -18.82 33.51 56.19
CA SER A 75 -17.55 33.90 55.56
C SER A 75 -16.71 32.67 55.21
N LYS A 76 -16.60 31.69 56.12
CA LYS A 76 -15.86 30.44 55.88
C LYS A 76 -16.52 29.57 54.80
N GLU A 77 -17.85 29.44 54.82
CA GLU A 77 -18.59 28.76 53.75
C GLU A 77 -18.32 29.41 52.38
N LEU A 78 -18.35 30.74 52.29
CA LEU A 78 -18.07 31.47 51.06
C LEU A 78 -16.63 31.24 50.58
N GLU A 79 -15.64 31.27 51.47
CA GLU A 79 -14.24 30.95 51.13
C GLU A 79 -14.06 29.52 50.61
N THR A 80 -14.81 28.54 51.13
CA THR A 80 -14.78 27.16 50.60
C THR A 80 -15.40 27.08 49.21
N LEU A 81 -16.55 27.73 48.99
CA LEU A 81 -17.21 27.75 47.67
C LEU A 81 -16.38 28.45 46.60
N VAL A 82 -15.64 29.51 46.94
CA VAL A 82 -14.70 30.17 46.01
C VAL A 82 -13.57 29.22 45.59
N LYS A 83 -12.98 28.47 46.53
CA LYS A 83 -11.92 27.48 46.22
C LYS A 83 -12.44 26.32 45.36
N GLU A 84 -13.67 25.86 45.61
CA GLU A 84 -14.32 24.85 44.77
C GLU A 84 -14.61 25.37 43.35
N LEU A 85 -15.04 26.63 43.22
CA LEU A 85 -15.27 27.29 41.93
C LEU A 85 -13.97 27.43 41.13
N ASP A 86 -12.89 27.90 41.75
CA ASP A 86 -11.57 28.01 41.13
C ASP A 86 -11.07 26.64 40.65
N GLY A 87 -11.21 25.59 41.47
CA GLY A 87 -10.87 24.21 41.10
C GLY A 87 -11.67 23.72 39.90
N LYS A 88 -12.99 23.96 39.88
CA LYS A 88 -13.86 23.59 38.75
C LYS A 88 -13.53 24.37 37.48
N GLN A 89 -13.10 25.62 37.60
CA GLN A 89 -12.66 26.41 36.45
C GLN A 89 -11.35 25.88 35.84
N ILE A 90 -10.44 25.36 36.66
CA ILE A 90 -9.22 24.66 36.19
C ILE A 90 -9.58 23.34 35.50
N GLU A 91 -10.47 22.53 36.08
CA GLU A 91 -10.94 21.27 35.47
C GLU A 91 -11.56 21.50 34.08
N ILE A 92 -12.42 22.52 33.95
CA ILE A 92 -13.04 22.90 32.67
C ILE A 92 -11.98 23.31 31.63
N GLY A 93 -10.91 23.99 32.06
CA GLY A 93 -9.75 24.30 31.21
C GLY A 93 -9.09 23.04 30.66
N SER A 94 -8.70 22.10 31.53
CA SER A 94 -8.07 20.83 31.13
C SER A 94 -8.91 20.04 30.13
N VAL A 95 -10.21 19.89 30.41
CA VAL A 95 -11.14 19.16 29.52
C VAL A 95 -11.27 19.83 28.15
N LYS A 96 -11.16 21.15 28.07
CA LYS A 96 -11.18 21.89 26.79
C LYS A 96 -9.91 21.66 25.99
N ASP A 97 -8.75 21.69 26.64
CA ASP A 97 -7.45 21.45 25.98
C ASP A 97 -7.31 19.99 25.50
N GLU A 98 -7.82 19.03 26.28
CA GLU A 98 -7.95 17.62 25.88
C GLU A 98 -8.89 17.47 24.67
N TYR A 99 -10.05 18.14 24.67
CA TYR A 99 -10.99 18.12 23.55
C TYR A 99 -10.38 18.69 22.25
N GLU A 100 -9.65 19.80 22.34
CA GLU A 100 -8.96 20.40 21.18
C GLU A 100 -7.85 19.47 20.65
N THR A 101 -7.15 18.75 21.53
CA THR A 101 -6.16 17.73 21.18
C THR A 101 -6.79 16.58 20.40
N VAL A 102 -7.84 15.95 20.95
CA VAL A 102 -8.57 14.84 20.31
C VAL A 102 -9.16 15.26 18.95
N LEU A 103 -9.67 16.50 18.83
CA LEU A 103 -10.20 17.02 17.57
C LEU A 103 -9.10 17.20 16.51
N SER A 104 -7.89 17.57 16.91
CA SER A 104 -6.72 17.64 16.03
C SER A 104 -6.28 16.24 15.54
N GLU A 105 -6.18 15.28 16.46
CA GLU A 105 -5.82 13.88 16.13
C GLU A 105 -6.83 13.25 15.18
N LEU A 106 -8.13 13.41 15.43
CA LEU A 106 -9.21 12.92 14.57
C LEU A 106 -9.16 13.53 13.16
N LYS A 107 -8.74 14.79 13.04
CA LYS A 107 -8.53 15.45 11.75
C LYS A 107 -7.31 14.88 11.01
N SER A 108 -6.22 14.57 11.71
CA SER A 108 -5.06 13.88 11.11
C SER A 108 -5.46 12.49 10.62
N ALA A 109 -6.02 11.65 11.50
CA ALA A 109 -6.42 10.28 11.17
C ALA A 109 -7.39 10.22 9.97
N LYS A 110 -8.28 11.21 9.83
CA LYS A 110 -9.16 11.33 8.65
C LYS A 110 -8.40 11.65 7.36
N ASN A 111 -7.40 12.52 7.42
CA ASN A 111 -6.53 12.80 6.27
C ASN A 111 -5.68 11.58 5.92
N ASP A 112 -5.10 10.90 6.91
CA ASP A 112 -4.29 9.70 6.73
C ASP A 112 -5.11 8.57 6.09
N LEU A 113 -6.34 8.35 6.56
CA LEU A 113 -7.29 7.41 5.94
C LEU A 113 -7.62 7.79 4.49
N SER A 114 -7.79 9.08 4.19
CA SER A 114 -8.04 9.56 2.82
C SER A 114 -6.81 9.33 1.92
N ASN A 115 -5.61 9.58 2.43
CA ASN A 115 -4.35 9.37 1.73
C ASN A 115 -4.14 7.87 1.44
N ILE A 116 -4.27 7.02 2.46
CA ILE A 116 -4.19 5.56 2.34
C ILE A 116 -5.21 5.05 1.32
N LYS A 117 -6.47 5.51 1.38
CA LYS A 117 -7.49 5.13 0.40
C LYS A 117 -7.17 5.59 -1.02
N SER A 118 -6.51 6.73 -1.20
CA SER A 118 -6.10 7.24 -2.51
C SER A 118 -4.87 6.52 -3.09
N GLN A 119 -3.97 6.03 -2.22
CA GLN A 119 -2.81 5.21 -2.58
C GLN A 119 -3.20 3.75 -2.84
N TYR A 120 -4.09 3.19 -2.03
CA TYR A 120 -4.75 1.90 -2.26
C TYR A 120 -5.82 1.97 -3.36
N ASN A 121 -5.73 2.93 -4.28
CA ASN A 121 -6.56 2.88 -5.48
C ASN A 121 -6.12 1.70 -6.34
N GLU A 122 -7.13 0.96 -6.81
CA GLU A 122 -7.01 -0.26 -7.60
C GLU A 122 -6.13 -0.10 -8.86
N LYS A 123 -5.87 1.14 -9.30
CA LYS A 123 -5.09 1.47 -10.50
C LYS A 123 -3.67 0.87 -10.52
N GLU A 124 -2.88 0.97 -9.45
CA GLU A 124 -1.52 0.40 -9.48
C GLU A 124 -1.55 -1.14 -9.47
N MET A 125 -2.53 -1.73 -8.76
CA MET A 125 -2.74 -3.18 -8.74
C MET A 125 -3.20 -3.69 -10.12
N GLU A 126 -4.14 -2.99 -10.75
CA GLU A 126 -4.66 -3.33 -12.08
C GLU A 126 -3.60 -3.09 -13.17
N GLU A 127 -2.81 -2.01 -13.12
CA GLU A 127 -1.65 -1.81 -14.00
C GLU A 127 -0.61 -2.94 -13.86
N LEU A 128 -0.31 -3.37 -12.62
CA LEU A 128 0.57 -4.52 -12.39
C LEU A 128 -0.03 -5.83 -12.92
N LYS A 129 -1.34 -6.02 -12.79
CA LYS A 129 -2.09 -7.20 -13.23
C LYS A 129 -2.19 -7.27 -14.77
N GLU A 130 -2.49 -6.17 -15.44
CA GLU A 130 -2.44 -6.03 -16.91
C GLU A 130 -1.03 -6.31 -17.43
N LYS A 131 0.01 -5.73 -16.79
CA LYS A 131 1.41 -5.96 -17.15
C LYS A 131 1.83 -7.42 -16.97
N ASN A 132 1.35 -8.08 -15.91
CA ASN A 132 1.62 -9.49 -15.64
C ASN A 132 0.95 -10.40 -16.68
N GLU A 133 -0.32 -10.16 -17.01
CA GLU A 133 -1.04 -10.94 -18.03
C GLU A 133 -0.44 -10.72 -19.44
N SER A 134 -0.02 -9.48 -19.75
CA SER A 134 0.75 -9.17 -20.97
C SER A 134 2.06 -9.97 -21.04
N LYS A 135 2.84 -10.02 -19.95
CA LYS A 135 4.09 -10.80 -19.89
C LYS A 135 3.87 -12.31 -19.99
N LYS A 136 2.79 -12.83 -19.38
CA LYS A 136 2.38 -14.23 -19.49
C LYS A 136 1.98 -14.62 -20.93
N ASN A 137 1.32 -13.72 -21.66
CA ASN A 137 1.00 -13.91 -23.08
C ASN A 137 2.27 -13.86 -23.95
N GLU A 138 3.20 -12.95 -23.65
CA GLU A 138 4.51 -12.87 -24.33
C GLU A 138 5.32 -14.16 -24.15
N ILE A 139 5.43 -14.68 -22.92
CA ILE A 139 6.09 -15.96 -22.62
C ILE A 139 5.41 -17.12 -23.36
N SER A 140 4.08 -17.17 -23.36
CA SER A 140 3.33 -18.23 -24.06
C SER A 140 3.59 -18.22 -25.58
N SER A 141 3.73 -17.02 -26.17
CA SER A 141 4.09 -16.85 -27.59
C SER A 141 5.53 -17.24 -27.87
N MET A 142 6.47 -16.93 -26.98
CA MET A 142 7.88 -17.33 -27.10
C MET A 142 8.02 -18.86 -27.05
N ASN A 143 7.40 -19.52 -26.07
CA ASN A 143 7.44 -20.98 -25.93
C ASN A 143 6.88 -21.70 -27.18
N ALA A 144 5.79 -21.18 -27.77
CA ALA A 144 5.22 -21.73 -29.00
C ALA A 144 6.13 -21.52 -30.24
N GLN A 145 6.94 -20.47 -30.25
CA GLN A 145 7.96 -20.26 -31.29
C GLN A 145 9.18 -21.15 -31.09
N GLU A 146 9.59 -21.38 -29.84
CA GLU A 146 10.66 -22.31 -29.46
C GLU A 146 10.31 -23.76 -29.86
N GLU A 147 9.12 -24.25 -29.47
CA GLU A 147 8.63 -25.59 -29.85
C GLU A 147 8.64 -25.79 -31.38
N LYS A 148 8.18 -24.78 -32.13
CA LYS A 148 8.22 -24.82 -33.59
C LYS A 148 9.66 -24.88 -34.14
N ALA A 149 10.58 -24.10 -33.58
CA ALA A 149 11.98 -24.09 -34.01
C ALA A 149 12.69 -25.41 -33.69
N VAL A 150 12.37 -26.06 -32.58
CA VAL A 150 12.87 -27.40 -32.23
C VAL A 150 12.42 -28.43 -33.26
N LEU A 151 11.13 -28.46 -33.62
CA LEU A 151 10.61 -29.38 -34.65
C LEU A 151 11.25 -29.14 -36.03
N GLU A 152 11.51 -27.88 -36.40
CA GLU A 152 12.19 -27.52 -37.65
C GLU A 152 13.66 -27.97 -37.67
N LEU A 153 14.35 -27.89 -36.53
CA LEU A 153 15.72 -28.41 -36.35
C LEU A 153 15.78 -29.96 -36.43
N GLU A 154 14.80 -30.66 -35.85
CA GLU A 154 14.69 -32.13 -35.90
C GLU A 154 14.44 -32.64 -37.33
N ASP A 155 13.56 -31.98 -38.08
CA ASP A 155 13.26 -32.32 -39.47
C ASP A 155 14.48 -32.08 -40.38
N LEU A 156 15.11 -30.90 -40.33
CA LEU A 156 16.32 -30.61 -41.11
C LEU A 156 17.47 -31.56 -40.77
N THR A 157 17.65 -31.91 -39.50
CA THR A 157 18.65 -32.91 -39.08
C THR A 157 18.37 -34.27 -39.72
N SER A 158 17.10 -34.68 -39.79
CA SER A 158 16.66 -35.92 -40.43
C SER A 158 16.88 -35.90 -41.95
N GLN A 159 16.53 -34.79 -42.61
CA GLN A 159 16.79 -34.59 -44.05
C GLN A 159 18.29 -34.67 -44.38
N ILE A 160 19.14 -34.08 -43.53
CA ILE A 160 20.61 -34.10 -43.69
C ILE A 160 21.18 -35.52 -43.58
N GLU A 161 20.74 -36.33 -42.61
CA GLU A 161 21.18 -37.73 -42.52
C GLU A 161 20.67 -38.58 -43.69
N TYR A 162 19.45 -38.34 -44.18
CA TYR A 162 18.95 -38.96 -45.41
C TYR A 162 19.84 -38.60 -46.61
N ALA A 163 20.11 -37.32 -46.85
CA ALA A 163 20.95 -36.84 -47.95
C ALA A 163 22.39 -37.40 -47.88
N LYS A 164 22.98 -37.50 -46.68
CA LYS A 164 24.28 -38.18 -46.48
C LYS A 164 24.23 -39.67 -46.88
N SER A 165 23.14 -40.36 -46.61
CA SER A 165 22.98 -41.79 -46.96
C SER A 165 22.82 -42.01 -48.47
N GLU A 166 22.06 -41.13 -49.14
CA GLU A 166 21.90 -41.15 -50.58
C GLU A 166 23.21 -40.80 -51.30
N LEU A 167 23.96 -39.82 -50.76
CA LEU A 167 25.30 -39.48 -51.24
C LEU A 167 26.25 -40.66 -51.28
N ARG A 168 26.40 -41.38 -50.16
CA ARG A 168 27.26 -42.58 -50.08
C ARG A 168 26.83 -43.65 -51.10
N THR A 169 25.52 -43.79 -51.32
CA THR A 169 24.95 -44.74 -52.28
C THR A 169 25.27 -44.35 -53.74
N LEU A 170 25.17 -43.06 -54.08
CA LEU A 170 25.51 -42.55 -55.41
C LEU A 170 27.01 -42.59 -55.68
N GLU A 171 27.86 -42.29 -54.69
CA GLU A 171 29.33 -42.43 -54.82
C GLU A 171 29.75 -43.88 -55.06
N SER A 172 29.13 -44.84 -54.35
CA SER A 172 29.36 -46.27 -54.59
C SER A 172 28.93 -46.70 -56.01
N LYS A 173 27.75 -46.28 -56.47
CA LYS A 173 27.26 -46.55 -57.84
C LYS A 173 28.18 -45.95 -58.91
N HIS A 174 28.65 -44.72 -58.69
CA HIS A 174 29.57 -44.02 -59.61
C HIS A 174 30.88 -44.80 -59.79
N GLU A 175 31.50 -45.24 -58.70
CA GLU A 175 32.76 -45.99 -58.78
C GLU A 175 32.57 -47.39 -59.39
N SER A 176 31.44 -48.07 -59.12
CA SER A 176 31.09 -49.33 -59.82
C SER A 176 30.97 -49.14 -61.33
N LYS A 177 30.19 -48.13 -61.78
CA LYS A 177 30.00 -47.86 -63.22
C LYS A 177 31.29 -47.46 -63.92
N LYS A 178 32.14 -46.68 -63.25
CA LYS A 178 33.49 -46.34 -63.73
C LYS A 178 34.38 -47.57 -63.89
N LYS A 179 34.29 -48.55 -62.98
CA LYS A 179 34.99 -49.84 -63.10
C LYS A 179 34.44 -50.68 -64.26
N GLU A 180 33.12 -50.83 -64.38
CA GLU A 180 32.45 -51.54 -65.49
C GLU A 180 32.92 -51.01 -66.86
N ILE A 181 32.98 -49.68 -67.02
CA ILE A 181 33.46 -49.02 -68.24
C ILE A 181 34.94 -49.34 -68.52
N LEU A 182 35.78 -49.36 -67.48
CA LEU A 182 37.21 -49.64 -67.61
C LEU A 182 37.49 -51.10 -67.96
N ASP A 183 36.73 -52.04 -67.40
CA ASP A 183 36.85 -53.46 -67.73
C ASP A 183 36.28 -53.77 -69.13
N ALA A 184 35.14 -53.19 -69.50
CA ALA A 184 34.60 -53.29 -70.88
C ALA A 184 35.57 -52.71 -71.93
N LYS A 185 36.29 -51.62 -71.61
CA LYS A 185 37.31 -51.04 -72.50
C LYS A 185 38.48 -52.00 -72.74
N LYS A 186 38.96 -52.69 -71.69
CA LYS A 186 40.03 -53.71 -71.82
C LYS A 186 39.57 -54.91 -72.65
N GLU A 187 38.31 -55.34 -72.46
CA GLU A 187 37.74 -56.46 -73.20
C GLU A 187 37.61 -56.14 -74.70
N LEU A 188 37.16 -54.92 -75.05
CA LEU A 188 37.19 -54.40 -76.42
C LEU A 188 38.60 -54.41 -77.01
N GLU A 189 39.57 -53.81 -76.31
CA GLU A 189 40.98 -53.76 -76.77
C GLU A 189 41.58 -55.16 -76.96
N PHE A 190 41.25 -56.12 -76.10
CA PHE A 190 41.65 -57.52 -76.27
C PHE A 190 41.02 -58.15 -77.52
N ILE A 191 39.72 -57.97 -77.75
CA ILE A 191 39.02 -58.54 -78.91
C ILE A 191 39.52 -57.92 -80.22
N GLU A 192 39.78 -56.60 -80.26
CA GLU A 192 40.37 -55.91 -81.43
C GLU A 192 41.74 -56.49 -81.79
N ASN A 193 42.61 -56.69 -80.79
CA ASN A 193 43.93 -57.32 -80.98
C ASN A 193 43.81 -58.77 -81.49
N GLN A 194 42.88 -59.56 -80.96
CA GLN A 194 42.62 -60.92 -81.44
C GLN A 194 42.11 -60.93 -82.89
N LEU A 195 41.15 -60.07 -83.22
CA LEU A 195 40.60 -59.91 -84.58
C LEU A 195 41.69 -59.59 -85.61
N TYR A 196 42.60 -58.65 -85.29
CA TYR A 196 43.72 -58.29 -86.15
C TYR A 196 44.69 -59.46 -86.41
N SER A 197 44.80 -60.40 -85.47
CA SER A 197 45.62 -61.63 -85.64
C SER A 197 44.92 -62.71 -86.47
N VAL A 198 43.59 -62.84 -86.34
CA VAL A 198 42.78 -63.89 -87.00
C VAL A 198 42.53 -63.59 -88.47
N GLY A 199 42.38 -62.31 -88.85
CA GLY A 199 42.17 -61.87 -90.24
C GLY A 199 43.34 -62.15 -91.21
N LYS A 200 44.44 -62.76 -90.74
CA LYS A 200 45.60 -63.18 -91.55
C LYS A 200 45.54 -64.64 -92.03
N ARG A 201 44.39 -65.33 -91.87
CA ARG A 201 44.19 -66.74 -92.24
C ARG A 201 42.99 -66.88 -93.18
N ASP A 202 43.12 -67.62 -94.29
CA ASP A 202 42.16 -67.62 -95.39
C ASP A 202 40.74 -68.12 -95.04
N ASP A 203 40.60 -69.04 -94.07
CA ASP A 203 39.29 -69.61 -93.67
C ASP A 203 38.51 -68.76 -92.64
N SER A 204 38.99 -67.56 -92.30
CA SER A 204 38.56 -66.82 -91.09
C SER A 204 37.21 -66.09 -91.17
N LYS A 205 36.58 -65.93 -92.35
CA LYS A 205 35.43 -65.02 -92.57
C LYS A 205 34.29 -65.14 -91.54
N LYS A 206 33.79 -66.35 -91.26
CA LYS A 206 32.67 -66.56 -90.31
C LYS A 206 33.04 -66.23 -88.86
N ILE A 207 34.31 -66.41 -88.49
CA ILE A 207 34.84 -66.09 -87.16
C ILE A 207 34.96 -64.58 -87.00
N VAL A 208 35.45 -63.89 -88.04
CA VAL A 208 35.53 -62.41 -88.08
C VAL A 208 34.14 -61.78 -88.01
N GLU A 209 33.15 -62.33 -88.72
CA GLU A 209 31.76 -61.87 -88.68
C GLU A 209 31.12 -62.03 -87.29
N ALA A 210 31.27 -63.20 -86.66
CA ALA A 210 30.79 -63.45 -85.30
C ALA A 210 31.46 -62.54 -84.26
N ALA A 211 32.79 -62.36 -84.35
CA ALA A 211 33.53 -61.47 -83.47
C ALA A 211 33.16 -59.98 -83.69
N GLY A 212 32.88 -59.56 -84.93
CA GLY A 212 32.34 -58.23 -85.24
C GLY A 212 30.99 -57.99 -84.56
N SER A 213 30.11 -58.99 -84.51
CA SER A 213 28.85 -58.92 -83.76
C SER A 213 29.06 -58.81 -82.24
N VAL A 214 30.11 -59.45 -81.70
CA VAL A 214 30.48 -59.33 -80.27
C VAL A 214 31.02 -57.93 -79.96
N VAL A 215 31.91 -57.39 -80.80
CA VAL A 215 32.42 -56.00 -80.67
C VAL A 215 31.29 -54.98 -80.73
N ALA A 216 30.35 -55.13 -81.67
CA ALA A 216 29.17 -54.25 -81.76
C ALA A 216 28.31 -54.31 -80.48
N SER A 217 28.11 -55.50 -79.92
CA SER A 217 27.38 -55.70 -78.66
C SER A 217 28.11 -55.10 -77.45
N LEU A 218 29.43 -55.26 -77.36
CA LEU A 218 30.25 -54.64 -76.32
C LEU A 218 30.27 -53.11 -76.42
N ASN A 219 30.39 -52.55 -77.63
CA ASN A 219 30.30 -51.10 -77.85
C ASN A 219 28.94 -50.55 -77.40
N ALA A 220 27.84 -51.23 -77.72
CA ALA A 220 26.51 -50.84 -77.26
C ALA A 220 26.39 -50.86 -75.71
N LYS A 221 26.98 -51.86 -75.05
CA LYS A 221 27.06 -51.92 -73.57
C LYS A 221 27.95 -50.83 -72.98
N TYR A 222 29.10 -50.54 -73.60
CA TYR A 222 30.01 -49.46 -73.20
C TYR A 222 29.29 -48.10 -73.27
N ASP A 223 28.60 -47.80 -74.37
CA ASP A 223 27.84 -46.56 -74.54
C ASP A 223 26.66 -46.45 -73.56
N ALA A 224 25.99 -47.57 -73.26
CA ALA A 224 24.95 -47.61 -72.23
C ALA A 224 25.51 -47.32 -70.83
N ALA A 225 26.57 -48.03 -70.42
CA ALA A 225 27.22 -47.81 -69.12
C ALA A 225 27.79 -46.39 -68.98
N LYS A 226 28.32 -45.80 -70.07
CA LYS A 226 28.78 -44.41 -70.12
C LYS A 226 27.65 -43.40 -69.92
N LYS A 227 26.47 -43.64 -70.52
CA LYS A 227 25.27 -42.81 -70.27
C LYS A 227 24.78 -42.93 -68.83
N GLU A 228 24.75 -44.15 -68.29
CA GLU A 228 24.41 -44.40 -66.88
C GLU A 228 25.38 -43.70 -65.92
N LEU A 229 26.68 -43.69 -66.21
CA LEU A 229 27.68 -42.98 -65.40
C LEU A 229 27.41 -41.46 -65.38
N GLU A 230 27.14 -40.83 -66.53
CA GLU A 230 26.81 -39.40 -66.57
C GLU A 230 25.50 -39.08 -65.84
N ILE A 231 24.49 -39.96 -65.89
CA ILE A 231 23.25 -39.82 -65.10
C ILE A 231 23.54 -39.90 -63.60
N VAL A 232 24.32 -40.90 -63.15
CA VAL A 232 24.70 -41.05 -61.73
C VAL A 232 25.54 -39.87 -61.25
N LYS A 233 26.45 -39.35 -62.09
CA LYS A 233 27.28 -38.17 -61.82
C LYS A 233 26.44 -36.89 -61.70
N ALA A 234 25.42 -36.72 -62.55
CA ALA A 234 24.48 -35.60 -62.45
C ALA A 234 23.63 -35.69 -61.17
N ALA A 235 23.12 -36.87 -60.83
CA ALA A 235 22.41 -37.11 -59.57
C ALA A 235 23.31 -36.84 -58.35
N LEU A 236 24.55 -37.31 -58.37
CA LEU A 236 25.54 -37.08 -57.31
C LEU A 236 25.80 -35.59 -57.09
N ALA A 237 25.99 -34.81 -58.17
CA ALA A 237 26.19 -33.37 -58.08
C ALA A 237 24.96 -32.66 -57.49
N ARG A 238 23.75 -33.10 -57.84
CA ARG A 238 22.49 -32.57 -57.31
C ARG A 238 22.35 -32.79 -55.80
N VAL A 239 22.52 -34.04 -55.34
CA VAL A 239 22.37 -34.37 -53.90
C VAL A 239 23.47 -33.70 -53.07
N LYS A 240 24.70 -33.49 -53.61
CA LYS A 240 25.71 -32.65 -52.93
C LYS A 240 25.25 -31.22 -52.70
N ASN A 241 24.58 -30.62 -53.68
CA ASN A 241 24.06 -29.25 -53.55
C ASN A 241 22.88 -29.17 -52.55
N GLU A 242 21.95 -30.12 -52.62
CA GLU A 242 20.81 -30.19 -51.69
C GLU A 242 21.27 -30.45 -50.24
N TYR A 243 22.32 -31.26 -50.05
CA TYR A 243 22.98 -31.47 -48.74
C TYR A 243 23.64 -30.21 -48.16
N GLU A 244 24.44 -29.47 -48.94
CA GLU A 244 25.08 -28.25 -48.41
C GLU A 244 24.06 -27.12 -48.15
N MET A 245 23.00 -27.03 -48.96
CA MET A 245 21.89 -26.09 -48.71
C MET A 245 21.18 -26.39 -47.38
N THR A 246 20.68 -27.61 -47.19
CA THR A 246 19.99 -28.01 -45.95
C THR A 246 20.89 -27.88 -44.72
N LYS A 247 22.18 -28.19 -44.85
CA LYS A 247 23.19 -28.01 -43.79
C LYS A 247 23.38 -26.54 -43.40
N THR A 248 23.48 -25.61 -44.37
CA THR A 248 23.60 -24.18 -44.06
C THR A 248 22.34 -23.62 -43.41
N GLU A 249 21.16 -24.13 -43.78
CA GLU A 249 19.87 -23.79 -43.12
C GLU A 249 19.81 -24.28 -41.66
N LEU A 250 20.26 -25.52 -41.39
CA LEU A 250 20.38 -26.06 -40.03
C LEU A 250 21.33 -25.22 -39.16
N ASP A 251 22.50 -24.85 -39.70
CA ASP A 251 23.50 -24.06 -38.97
C ASP A 251 22.97 -22.64 -38.64
N LEU A 252 22.21 -22.02 -39.56
CA LEU A 252 21.53 -20.75 -39.31
C LEU A 252 20.47 -20.86 -38.20
N LEU A 253 19.62 -21.89 -38.23
CA LEU A 253 18.59 -22.10 -37.21
C LEU A 253 19.20 -22.35 -35.82
N LYS A 254 20.28 -23.14 -35.72
CA LYS A 254 21.01 -23.34 -34.45
C LYS A 254 21.55 -22.04 -33.88
N SER A 255 22.19 -21.21 -34.71
CA SER A 255 22.70 -19.91 -34.28
C SER A 255 21.60 -18.98 -33.76
N LYS A 256 20.38 -19.11 -34.31
CA LYS A 256 19.21 -18.33 -33.90
C LYS A 256 18.61 -18.83 -32.58
N SER A 257 18.59 -20.14 -32.32
CA SER A 257 18.16 -20.70 -31.03
C SER A 257 19.14 -20.40 -29.90
N GLU A 258 20.45 -20.45 -30.15
CA GLU A 258 21.48 -20.16 -29.13
C GLU A 258 21.46 -18.69 -28.65
N LEU A 259 20.97 -17.77 -29.49
CA LEU A 259 20.79 -16.35 -29.16
C LEU A 259 19.55 -16.04 -28.30
N GLN A 260 18.63 -16.99 -28.12
CA GLN A 260 17.38 -16.78 -27.39
C GLN A 260 17.38 -17.28 -25.94
N VAL A 261 18.39 -18.04 -25.51
CA VAL A 261 18.53 -18.45 -24.11
C VAL A 261 18.89 -17.24 -23.24
N PRO A 262 18.03 -16.78 -22.31
CA PRO A 262 18.39 -15.71 -21.40
C PRO A 262 19.51 -16.19 -20.49
N LYS A 263 20.63 -15.47 -20.45
CA LYS A 263 21.65 -15.71 -19.42
C LYS A 263 21.08 -15.27 -18.07
N GLU A 264 20.67 -16.25 -17.26
CA GLU A 264 20.34 -16.03 -15.85
C GLU A 264 21.46 -15.21 -15.19
N SER A 265 21.07 -14.12 -14.54
CA SER A 265 21.95 -13.13 -13.89
C SER A 265 21.32 -12.68 -12.59
#